data_AF-A0AAT9IWE2-F1
#
_entry.id   AF-A0AAT9IWE2-F1
#
_cell.length_a   1.000
_cell.length_b   1.000
_cell.length_c   1.000
_cell.angle_alpha   90.00
_cell.angle_beta   90.00
_cell.angle_gamma   90.00
#
_symmetry.space_group_name_H-M   'P 1'
#
loop_
_entity.id
_entity.type
_entity.pdbx_description
1 polymer ?
#
loop_
_entity_poly.entity_id
_entity_poly.type
_entity_poly.pdbx_seq_one_letter_code
_entity_poly.pdbx_strand_id
1 'polypeptide(L)'
;MSFQGLWLQGLWHSAKVVSAGLYWLLSLAFLWGGFVQMGYPDMAGEVCIAFVICLFLLRFILVKRFVAASVFNVAATVVFFIFIAILQAKGMTGVA
;
A
#
# COMPACT_ATOMS: atom_id res chain seq x y z
N MET A 1 -7.51 4.85 34.08
CA MET A 1 -7.47 4.70 32.61
C MET A 1 -8.87 4.39 32.13
N SER A 2 -9.47 5.26 31.31
CA SER A 2 -10.85 5.08 30.84
C SER A 2 -10.97 3.89 29.88
N PHE A 3 -12.07 3.13 29.98
CA PHE A 3 -12.36 1.95 29.15
C PHE A 3 -12.24 2.25 27.63
N GLN A 4 -12.54 3.49 27.22
CA GLN A 4 -12.39 3.98 25.85
C GLN A 4 -10.94 3.98 25.33
N GLY A 5 -9.95 4.21 26.20
CA GLY A 5 -8.53 4.22 25.81
C GLY A 5 -7.98 2.84 25.48
N LEU A 6 -8.46 1.79 26.15
CA LEU A 6 -8.05 0.40 25.92
C LEU A 6 -8.56 -0.14 24.59
N TRP A 7 -9.82 0.18 24.22
CA TRP A 7 -10.39 -0.19 22.92
C TRP A 7 -9.64 0.44 21.76
N LEU A 8 -9.29 1.73 21.86
CA LEU A 8 -8.55 2.43 20.83
C LEU A 8 -7.13 1.87 20.67
N GLN A 9 -6.46 1.54 21.77
CA GLN A 9 -5.14 0.90 21.73
C GLN A 9 -5.19 -0.50 21.12
N GLY A 10 -6.22 -1.29 21.44
CA GLY A 10 -6.45 -2.61 20.84
C GLY A 10 -6.69 -2.52 19.33
N LEU A 11 -7.57 -1.63 18.89
CA LEU A 11 -7.83 -1.36 17.46
C LEU A 11 -6.56 -0.93 16.73
N TRP A 12 -5.77 -0.03 17.32
CA TRP A 12 -4.51 0.41 16.75
C TRP A 12 -3.49 -0.71 16.64
N HIS A 13 -3.43 -1.61 17.62
CA HIS A 13 -2.53 -2.76 17.57
C HIS A 13 -2.91 -3.72 16.44
N SER A 14 -4.20 -4.08 16.34
CA SER A 14 -4.72 -4.92 15.26
C SER A 14 -4.49 -4.29 13.88
N ALA A 15 -4.76 -2.99 13.73
CA ALA A 15 -4.53 -2.26 12.48
C ALA A 15 -3.07 -2.34 12.03
N LYS A 16 -2.12 -2.15 12.95
CA LYS A 16 -0.68 -2.26 12.63
C LYS A 16 -0.28 -3.64 12.12
N VAL A 17 -0.83 -4.71 12.71
CA VAL A 17 -0.51 -6.09 12.32
C VAL A 17 -1.12 -6.40 10.95
N VAL A 18 -2.41 -6.12 10.78
CA VAL A 18 -3.14 -6.38 9.53
C VAL A 18 -2.57 -5.55 8.38
N SER A 19 -2.27 -4.27 8.60
CA SER A 19 -1.64 -3.41 7.58
C SER A 19 -0.22 -3.82 7.24
N ALA A 20 0.55 -4.41 8.17
CA ALA A 20 1.86 -4.95 7.84
C ALA A 20 1.76 -6.10 6.83
N GLY A 21 0.81 -7.02 7.04
CA GLY A 21 0.53 -8.11 6.10
C GLY A 21 0.00 -7.57 4.76
N LEU A 22 -1.00 -6.69 4.81
CA LEU A 22 -1.60 -6.08 3.62
C LEU A 22 -0.57 -5.31 2.78
N TYR A 23 0.31 -4.52 3.40
CA TYR A 23 1.34 -3.78 2.67
C TYR A 23 2.18 -4.71 1.78
N TRP A 24 2.66 -5.82 2.34
CA TRP A 24 3.48 -6.77 1.59
C TRP A 24 2.67 -7.51 0.52
N LEU A 25 1.46 -7.95 0.85
CA LEU A 25 0.57 -8.62 -0.10
C LEU A 25 0.20 -7.71 -1.27
N LEU A 26 -0.18 -6.46 -0.99
CA LEU A 26 -0.52 -5.46 -2.01
C LEU A 26 0.71 -5.09 -2.85
N SER A 27 1.88 -4.93 -2.24
CA SER A 27 3.12 -4.68 -2.98
C SER A 27 3.43 -5.82 -3.95
N LEU A 28 3.31 -7.07 -3.52
CA LEU A 28 3.50 -8.24 -4.38
C LEU A 28 2.44 -8.33 -5.47
N ALA A 29 1.16 -8.09 -5.14
CA ALA A 29 0.07 -8.11 -6.11
C ALA A 29 0.22 -7.02 -7.18
N PHE A 30 0.64 -5.80 -6.80
CA PHE A 30 0.90 -4.71 -7.74
C PHE A 30 2.14 -4.94 -8.60
N LEU A 31 3.20 -5.51 -8.03
CA LEU A 31 4.37 -5.91 -8.82
C LEU A 31 4.00 -6.99 -9.82
N TRP A 32 3.32 -8.05 -9.37
CA TRP A 32 2.87 -9.14 -10.23
C TRP A 32 1.91 -8.64 -11.32
N GLY A 33 0.85 -7.93 -10.95
CA GLY A 33 -0.10 -7.34 -11.89
C GLY A 33 0.58 -6.35 -12.85
N GLY A 34 1.57 -5.60 -12.35
CA GLY A 34 2.38 -4.71 -13.16
C GLY A 34 3.23 -5.45 -14.20
N PHE A 35 3.88 -6.55 -13.82
CA PHE A 35 4.64 -7.40 -14.75
C PHE A 35 3.74 -8.08 -15.78
N VAL A 36 2.54 -8.53 -15.39
CA VAL A 36 1.56 -9.13 -16.31
C VAL A 36 1.06 -8.11 -17.34
N GLN A 37 0.90 -6.85 -16.94
CA GLN A 37 0.48 -5.76 -17.84
C GLN A 37 1.65 -5.08 -18.57
N MET A 38 2.88 -5.55 -18.37
CA MET A 38 4.06 -4.98 -19.00
C MET A 38 4.08 -5.35 -20.49
N GLY A 39 4.08 -4.34 -21.36
CA GLY A 39 3.99 -4.53 -22.82
C GLY A 39 2.60 -4.28 -23.42
N TYR A 40 1.59 -3.99 -22.59
CA TYR A 40 0.31 -3.46 -23.06
C TYR A 40 0.37 -1.94 -23.27
N PRO A 41 -0.39 -1.39 -24.24
CA PRO A 41 -0.27 0.02 -24.64
C PRO A 41 -0.66 1.03 -23.55
N ASP A 42 -1.44 0.62 -22.54
CA ASP A 42 -2.03 1.53 -21.55
C ASP A 42 -1.08 1.97 -20.43
N MET A 43 0.19 1.55 -20.44
CA MET A 43 1.23 1.87 -19.45
C MET A 43 0.87 1.55 -17.98
N ALA A 44 -0.32 1.01 -17.70
CA ALA A 44 -0.82 0.75 -16.34
C ALA A 44 0.10 -0.17 -15.54
N GLY A 45 0.74 -1.14 -16.22
CA GLY A 45 1.70 -2.04 -15.60
C GLY A 45 2.97 -1.33 -15.11
N GLU A 46 3.53 -0.44 -15.93
CA GLU A 46 4.73 0.34 -15.59
C GLU A 46 4.45 1.30 -14.43
N VAL A 47 3.28 1.94 -14.42
CA VAL A 47 2.88 2.84 -13.33
C VAL A 47 2.72 2.06 -12.02
N CYS A 48 2.13 0.86 -12.05
CA CYS A 48 2.00 -0.01 -10.87
C CYS A 48 3.36 -0.41 -10.30
N ILE A 49 4.31 -0.81 -11.17
CA ILE A 49 5.67 -1.18 -10.74
C ILE A 49 6.40 0.03 -10.16
N ALA A 50 6.38 1.17 -10.87
CA ALA A 50 7.02 2.40 -10.43
C ALA A 50 6.47 2.88 -9.08
N PHE A 51 5.15 2.78 -8.87
CA PHE A 51 4.52 3.12 -7.60
C PHE A 51 5.04 2.26 -6.44
N VAL A 52 5.15 0.94 -6.63
CA VAL A 52 5.68 0.05 -5.58
C VAL A 52 7.15 0.32 -5.30
N ILE A 53 7.98 0.55 -6.34
CA ILE A 53 9.39 0.91 -6.18
C ILE A 53 9.53 2.20 -5.36
N CYS A 54 8.75 3.23 -5.69
CA CYS A 54 8.71 4.47 -4.93
C CYS A 54 8.37 4.25 -3.46
N LEU A 55 7.37 3.40 -3.16
CA LEU A 55 7.03 3.05 -1.78
C LEU A 55 8.16 2.32 -1.04
N PHE A 56 8.91 1.43 -1.71
CA PHE A 56 10.07 0.78 -1.10
C PHE A 56 11.21 1.75 -0.80
N LEU A 57 11.51 2.67 -1.73
CA LEU A 57 12.49 3.72 -1.51
C LEU A 57 12.07 4.63 -0.35
N LEU A 58 10.80 5.05 -0.34
CA LEU A 58 10.25 5.87 0.74
C LEU A 58 10.32 5.14 2.09
N ARG A 59 10.04 3.83 2.11
CA ARG A 59 10.18 2.99 3.29
C ARG A 59 11.62 3.00 3.78
N PHE A 60 12.61 2.81 2.90
CA PHE A 60 14.01 2.78 3.29
C PHE A 60 14.50 4.12 3.90
N ILE A 61 14.00 5.24 3.37
CA ILE A 61 14.35 6.59 3.85
C ILE A 61 13.65 6.92 5.17
N LEU A 62 12.35 6.63 5.27
CA LEU A 62 11.51 7.03 6.42
C LEU A 62 11.57 6.04 7.57
N VAL A 63 11.53 4.73 7.27
CA VAL A 63 11.56 3.64 8.23
C VAL A 63 13.00 3.36 8.62
N LYS A 64 13.48 4.17 9.56
CA LYS A 64 14.71 4.04 10.37
C LYS A 64 15.00 5.39 11.02
N ARG A 65 14.66 6.48 10.32
CA ARG A 65 15.01 7.84 10.71
C ARG A 65 13.85 8.64 11.29
N PHE A 66 12.62 8.40 10.83
CA PHE A 66 11.49 9.29 11.17
C PHE A 66 10.22 8.56 11.64
N VAL A 67 9.94 7.34 11.17
CA VAL A 67 8.66 6.67 11.42
C VAL A 67 8.86 5.19 11.76
N ALA A 68 8.09 4.69 12.73
CA ALA A 68 8.04 3.26 13.02
C ALA A 68 7.46 2.48 11.83
N ALA A 69 8.06 1.33 11.52
CA ALA A 69 7.67 0.49 10.37
C ALA A 69 6.16 0.19 10.34
N SER A 70 5.56 -0.03 11.51
CA SER A 70 4.14 -0.31 11.63
C SER A 70 3.25 0.86 11.18
N VAL A 71 3.65 2.09 11.49
CA VAL A 71 2.88 3.30 11.12
C VAL A 71 3.02 3.56 9.63
N PHE A 72 4.23 3.37 9.08
CA PHE A 72 4.45 3.44 7.64
C PHE A 72 3.58 2.44 6.88
N ASN A 73 3.50 1.18 7.35
CA ASN A 73 2.70 0.16 6.68
C ASN A 73 1.20 0.53 6.66
N VAL A 74 0.65 1.05 7.77
CA VAL A 74 -0.74 1.55 7.80
C VAL A 74 -0.94 2.67 6.78
N ALA A 75 -0.05 3.67 6.77
CA ALA A 75 -0.14 4.78 5.81
C ALA A 75 -0.03 4.30 4.36
N ALA A 76 0.96 3.45 4.06
CA ALA A 76 1.17 2.89 2.74
C ALA A 76 -0.05 2.05 2.28
N THR A 77 -0.69 1.30 3.18
CA THR A 77 -1.92 0.56 2.87
C THR A 77 -3.04 1.50 2.42
N VAL A 78 -3.22 2.64 3.11
CA VAL A 78 -4.18 3.67 2.68
C VAL A 78 -3.82 4.25 1.31
N VAL A 79 -2.54 4.52 1.05
CA VAL A 79 -2.09 5.01 -0.26
C VAL A 79 -2.34 3.98 -1.36
N PHE A 80 -2.14 2.69 -1.10
CA PHE A 80 -2.52 1.62 -2.04
C PHE A 80 -4.01 1.67 -2.38
N PHE A 81 -4.90 1.79 -1.39
CA PHE A 81 -6.35 1.87 -1.65
C PHE A 81 -6.73 3.12 -2.45
N ILE A 82 -6.13 4.27 -2.15
CA ILE A 82 -6.33 5.51 -2.93
C ILE A 82 -5.86 5.30 -4.37
N PHE A 83 -4.70 4.67 -4.55
CA PHE A 83 -4.15 4.41 -5.88
C PHE A 83 -5.05 3.45 -6.68
N ILE A 84 -5.56 2.38 -6.06
CA ILE A 84 -6.58 1.49 -6.67
C ILE A 84 -7.81 2.29 -7.11
N ALA A 85 -8.34 3.15 -6.23
CA ALA A 85 -9.53 3.96 -6.54
C ALA A 85 -9.28 4.90 -7.72
N ILE A 86 -8.08 5.50 -7.82
CA ILE A 86 -7.69 6.35 -8.95
C ILE A 86 -7.59 5.52 -10.24
N LEU A 87 -6.96 4.35 -10.19
CA LEU A 87 -6.85 3.46 -11.36
C LEU A 87 -8.23 3.00 -11.84
N GLN A 88 -9.15 2.67 -10.92
CA GLN A 88 -10.53 2.33 -11.26
C GLN A 88 -11.27 3.51 -11.87
N ALA A 89 -11.16 4.71 -11.29
CA ALA A 89 -11.79 5.92 -11.83
C ALA A 89 -11.27 6.29 -13.23
N LYS A 90 -10.01 5.93 -13.54
CA LYS A 90 -9.42 6.10 -14.87
C LYS A 90 -9.72 4.96 -15.84
N GLY A 91 -10.44 3.91 -15.42
CA GLY A 91 -10.73 2.73 -16.25
C GLY A 91 -9.49 1.87 -16.57
N MET A 92 -8.38 2.09 -15.87
CA MET A 92 -7.09 1.45 -16.16
C MET A 92 -6.91 0.08 -15.49
N THR A 93 -7.94 -0.44 -14.81
CA THR A 93 -7.86 -1.71 -14.07
C THR A 93 -8.05 -2.95 -14.95
N GLY A 94 -8.22 -2.79 -16.27
CA GLY A 94 -8.39 -3.91 -17.20
C GLY A 94 -9.65 -4.73 -16.95
N VAL A 95 -10.59 -4.19 -16.17
CA VAL A 95 -11.94 -4.75 -16.01
C VAL A 95 -12.73 -4.28 -17.23
N ALA A 96 -12.59 -5.03 -18.32
CA ALA A 96 -13.54 -4.99 -19.42
C ALA A 96 -14.89 -5.56 -18.96
#